data_AF-W1NWX4-F1
#
_entry.id   AF-W1NWX4-F1
#
_cell.length_a   1.000
_cell.length_b   1.000
_cell.length_c   1.000
_cell.angle_alpha   90.00
_cell.angle_beta   90.00
_cell.angle_gamma   90.00
#
_symmetry.space_group_name_H-M   'P 1'
#
loop_
_entity.id
_entity.type
_entity.pdbx_description
1 polymer ?
#
loop_
_entity_poly.entity_id
_entity_poly.type
_entity_poly.pdbx_seq_one_letter_code
_entity_poly.pdbx_strand_id
1 'polypeptide(L)'
;MTDAAVPPPSPTLEEDSEVELRRLLLPDPNLLILSPPPSAVDSNYVHYFIADFLKPGHDQYIYRHANGLCVIGLAPTHASLSEGGVTSVDFNVGKSDRSEIKVTGKRKKNAQLLEPNSALCKVYASDNIYIARCCIKGSLLEVNNRLIKEPGLLNSSTPRQPTGDI
;
A
#
# COMPACT_ATOMS: atom_id res chain seq x y z
N MET A 1 -50.30 60.18 -6.41
CA MET A 1 -49.64 60.04 -5.10
C MET A 1 -48.67 58.89 -5.22
N THR A 2 -47.38 59.19 -5.25
CA THR A 2 -46.30 58.24 -5.55
C THR A 2 -45.99 57.39 -4.32
N ASP A 3 -45.97 56.08 -4.52
CA ASP A 3 -45.61 55.08 -3.51
C ASP A 3 -44.11 55.18 -3.20
N ALA A 4 -43.77 55.46 -1.94
CA ALA A 4 -42.39 55.59 -1.49
C ALA A 4 -41.91 54.23 -0.99
N ALA A 5 -41.06 53.57 -1.78
CA ALA A 5 -40.41 52.32 -1.39
C ALA A 5 -39.50 52.55 -0.17
N VAL A 6 -39.77 51.84 0.91
CA VAL A 6 -38.94 51.80 2.13
C VAL A 6 -37.60 51.13 1.78
N PRO A 7 -36.45 51.76 2.05
CA PRO A 7 -35.14 51.13 1.81
C PRO A 7 -34.93 49.96 2.79
N PRO A 8 -34.25 48.87 2.36
CA PRO A 8 -33.99 47.73 3.22
C PRO A 8 -33.18 48.17 4.46
N PRO A 9 -33.45 47.60 5.65
CA PRO A 9 -32.72 47.95 6.86
C PRO A 9 -31.24 47.58 6.70
N SER A 10 -30.37 48.54 7.03
CA SER A 10 -28.92 48.35 7.05
C SER A 10 -28.54 47.30 8.10
N PRO A 11 -27.59 46.38 7.81
CA PRO A 11 -27.12 45.40 8.79
C PRO A 11 -26.50 46.10 10.01
N THR A 12 -26.76 45.60 11.20
CA THR A 12 -26.29 46.19 12.46
C THR A 12 -24.86 45.74 12.78
N LEU A 13 -24.06 46.60 13.39
CA LEU A 13 -22.63 46.34 13.74
C LEU A 13 -22.44 45.06 14.59
N GLU A 14 -23.47 44.66 15.33
CA GLU A 14 -23.49 43.43 16.13
C GLU A 14 -23.54 42.18 15.25
N GLU A 15 -24.30 42.22 14.14
CA GLU A 15 -24.39 41.11 13.16
C GLU A 15 -23.05 40.89 12.45
N ASP A 16 -22.35 41.97 12.09
CA ASP A 16 -21.02 41.87 11.48
C ASP A 16 -19.99 41.23 12.42
N SER A 17 -20.02 41.59 13.71
CA SER A 17 -19.11 41.02 14.71
C SER A 17 -19.35 39.54 14.95
N GLU A 18 -20.60 39.09 14.93
CA GLU A 18 -20.96 37.69 15.12
C GLU A 18 -20.56 36.84 13.90
N VAL A 19 -20.72 37.39 12.69
CA VAL A 19 -20.28 36.75 11.45
C VAL A 19 -18.76 36.59 11.42
N GLU A 20 -18.01 37.58 11.91
CA GLU A 20 -16.56 37.51 12.01
C GLU A 20 -16.10 36.50 13.07
N LEU A 21 -16.74 36.48 14.24
CA LEU A 21 -16.51 35.47 15.28
C LEU A 21 -16.79 34.05 14.78
N ARG A 22 -17.88 33.85 14.02
CA ARG A 22 -18.21 32.55 13.40
C ARG A 22 -17.17 32.12 12.37
N ARG A 23 -16.63 33.06 11.57
CA ARG A 23 -15.53 32.77 10.62
C ARG A 23 -14.22 32.41 11.31
N LEU A 24 -13.94 32.98 12.49
CA LEU A 24 -12.72 32.69 13.26
C LEU A 24 -12.82 31.39 14.07
N LEU A 25 -14.02 31.04 14.56
CA LEU A 25 -14.23 29.86 15.41
C LEU A 25 -14.52 28.59 14.62
N LEU A 26 -15.11 28.69 13.43
CA LEU A 26 -15.43 27.53 12.60
C LEU A 26 -14.32 27.33 11.56
N PRO A 27 -13.64 26.16 11.54
CA PRO A 27 -12.77 25.83 10.42
C PRO A 27 -13.59 25.86 9.14
N ASP A 28 -13.02 26.42 8.07
CA ASP A 28 -13.68 26.47 6.78
C ASP A 28 -14.05 25.04 6.36
N PRO A 29 -15.34 24.73 6.14
CA PRO A 29 -15.78 23.38 5.79
C PRO A 29 -15.13 22.88 4.48
N ASN A 30 -14.64 23.77 3.62
CA ASN A 30 -13.88 23.40 2.42
C ASN A 30 -12.47 22.88 2.75
N LEU A 31 -11.90 23.24 3.90
CA LEU A 31 -10.63 22.70 4.39
C LEU A 31 -10.77 21.28 4.95
N LEU A 32 -11.98 20.86 5.33
CA LEU A 32 -12.26 19.52 5.85
C LEU A 32 -12.22 18.43 4.76
N ILE A 33 -12.24 18.81 3.47
CA ILE A 33 -12.32 17.91 2.31
C ILE A 33 -10.95 17.77 1.62
N LEU A 34 -9.90 18.42 2.13
CA LEU A 34 -8.62 18.54 1.42
C LEU A 34 -7.87 17.21 1.24
N SER A 35 -8.14 16.19 2.05
CA SER A 35 -7.58 14.86 1.84
C SER A 35 -8.69 13.85 1.52
N PRO A 36 -8.58 13.10 0.42
CA PRO A 36 -9.44 11.95 0.21
C PRO A 36 -9.25 10.97 1.38
N PRO A 37 -10.32 10.27 1.81
CA PRO A 37 -10.18 9.28 2.87
C PRO A 37 -9.12 8.24 2.49
N PRO A 38 -8.33 7.75 3.45
CA PRO A 38 -7.29 6.77 3.19
C PRO A 38 -7.90 5.52 2.55
N SER A 39 -7.17 4.91 1.62
CA SER A 39 -7.65 3.69 0.98
C SER A 39 -7.74 2.54 1.99
N ALA A 40 -8.51 1.50 1.65
CA ALA A 40 -8.60 0.31 2.51
C ALA A 40 -7.24 -0.37 2.74
N VAL A 41 -6.24 -0.16 1.87
CA VAL A 41 -4.89 -0.67 2.10
C VAL A 41 -4.19 0.20 3.14
N ASP A 42 -4.21 1.52 2.95
CA ASP A 42 -3.52 2.47 3.83
C ASP A 42 -4.13 2.50 5.24
N SER A 43 -5.43 2.25 5.38
CA SER A 43 -6.11 2.22 6.68
C SER A 43 -5.88 0.89 7.43
N ASN A 44 -5.76 -0.23 6.73
CA ASN A 44 -5.75 -1.57 7.34
C ASN A 44 -4.34 -2.15 7.50
N TYR A 45 -3.36 -1.66 6.75
CA TYR A 45 -2.01 -2.21 6.73
C TYR A 45 -0.97 -1.17 7.15
N VAL A 46 -0.02 -1.60 7.96
CA VAL A 46 1.21 -0.85 8.24
C VAL A 46 2.27 -1.27 7.22
N HIS A 47 2.88 -0.29 6.56
CA HIS A 47 3.85 -0.52 5.49
C HIS A 47 5.28 -0.46 6.04
N TYR A 48 6.04 -1.54 5.82
CA TYR A 48 7.46 -1.61 6.13
C TYR A 48 8.25 -1.81 4.84
N PHE A 49 9.42 -1.18 4.76
CA PHE A 49 10.38 -1.39 3.68
C PHE A 49 11.65 -2.01 4.25
N ILE A 50 12.21 -2.94 3.49
CA ILE A 50 13.44 -3.65 3.83
C ILE A 50 14.41 -3.38 2.71
N ALA A 51 15.40 -2.54 3.01
CA ALA A 51 16.54 -2.34 2.15
C ALA A 51 17.51 -3.53 2.31
N ASP A 52 17.94 -4.12 1.20
CA ASP A 52 19.03 -5.11 1.23
C ASP A 52 20.37 -4.38 1.11
N PHE A 53 21.07 -4.23 2.24
CA PHE A 53 22.38 -3.56 2.28
C PHE A 53 23.51 -4.39 1.67
N LEU A 54 23.32 -5.70 1.50
CA LEU A 54 24.33 -6.59 0.92
C LEU A 54 24.25 -6.60 -0.61
N LYS A 55 23.04 -6.43 -1.15
CA LYS A 55 22.80 -6.33 -2.59
C LYS A 55 21.91 -5.12 -2.89
N PRO A 56 22.49 -3.98 -3.30
CA PRO A 56 21.70 -2.79 -3.59
C PRO A 56 20.64 -3.11 -4.66
N GLY A 57 19.42 -2.63 -4.45
CA GLY A 57 18.30 -2.89 -5.36
C GLY A 57 17.56 -4.21 -5.11
N HIS A 58 17.83 -4.94 -4.02
CA HIS A 58 17.04 -6.12 -3.63
C HIS A 58 15.96 -5.78 -2.57
N ASP A 59 15.42 -4.58 -2.67
CA ASP A 59 14.49 -4.01 -1.69
C ASP A 59 13.11 -4.68 -1.76
N GLN A 60 12.54 -4.98 -0.59
CA GLN A 60 11.22 -5.61 -0.47
C GLN A 60 10.33 -4.80 0.47
N TYR A 61 9.02 -4.92 0.32
CA TYR A 61 8.06 -4.34 1.24
C TYR A 61 7.26 -5.41 1.97
N ILE A 62 6.79 -5.06 3.17
CA ILE A 62 5.85 -5.86 3.97
C ILE A 62 4.66 -4.98 4.34
N TYR A 63 3.47 -5.44 3.99
CA TYR A 63 2.21 -4.90 4.50
C TYR A 63 1.73 -5.78 5.65
N ARG A 64 1.71 -5.22 6.84
CA ARG A 64 1.30 -5.92 8.06
C ARG A 64 -0.06 -5.44 8.51
N HIS A 65 -1.03 -6.34 8.51
CA HIS A 65 -2.34 -6.09 9.07
C HIS A 65 -2.33 -6.30 10.59
N ALA A 66 -3.25 -5.64 11.31
CA ALA A 66 -3.36 -5.75 12.77
C ALA A 66 -3.66 -7.18 13.27
N ASN A 67 -4.31 -8.01 12.45
CA ASN A 67 -4.57 -9.43 12.74
C ASN A 67 -3.33 -10.35 12.60
N GLY A 68 -2.17 -9.79 12.26
CA GLY A 68 -0.92 -10.52 12.06
C GLY A 68 -0.73 -11.10 10.66
N LEU A 69 -1.65 -10.87 9.71
CA LEU A 69 -1.45 -11.20 8.31
C LEU A 69 -0.37 -10.27 7.72
N CYS A 70 0.57 -10.85 6.97
CA CYS A 70 1.62 -10.12 6.29
C CYS A 70 1.56 -10.42 4.79
N VAL A 71 1.60 -9.38 3.96
CA VAL A 71 1.75 -9.47 2.51
C VAL A 71 3.14 -8.97 2.16
N ILE A 72 3.88 -9.74 1.38
CA ILE A 72 5.27 -9.45 1.02
C ILE A 72 5.32 -9.21 -0.50
N GLY A 73 6.10 -8.22 -0.93
CA GLY A 73 6.32 -7.93 -2.34
C GLY A 73 7.63 -7.22 -2.60
N LEU A 74 7.91 -6.95 -3.88
CA LEU A 74 9.10 -6.23 -4.32
C LEU A 74 8.87 -4.73 -4.19
N ALA A 75 9.82 -4.01 -3.61
CA ALA A 75 9.73 -2.55 -3.53
C ALA A 75 9.79 -1.91 -4.93
N PRO A 76 9.23 -0.70 -5.14
CA PRO A 76 9.36 0.03 -6.40
C PRO A 76 10.81 0.27 -6.84
N THR A 77 11.73 0.35 -5.87
CA THR A 77 13.17 0.55 -6.07
C THR A 77 13.91 -0.75 -6.40
N HIS A 78 13.21 -1.89 -6.44
CA HIS A 78 13.83 -3.18 -6.68
C HIS A 78 14.34 -3.29 -8.13
N ALA A 79 15.57 -3.80 -8.30
CA ALA A 79 16.31 -3.85 -9.55
C ALA A 79 15.56 -4.61 -10.67
N SER A 80 14.80 -5.65 -10.30
CA SER A 80 14.00 -6.42 -11.26
C SER A 80 12.90 -5.60 -11.95
N LEU A 81 12.48 -4.47 -11.39
CA LEU A 81 11.50 -3.58 -12.02
C LEU A 81 12.18 -2.54 -12.91
N SER A 82 13.41 -2.11 -12.59
CA SER A 82 14.17 -1.15 -13.39
C SER A 82 14.86 -1.77 -14.61
N GLU A 83 15.31 -3.02 -14.51
CA GLU A 83 16.08 -3.71 -15.57
C GLU A 83 15.17 -4.36 -16.63
N GLY A 84 14.36 -3.55 -17.31
CA GLY A 84 13.47 -4.04 -18.39
C GLY A 84 12.18 -4.73 -17.91
N GLY A 85 11.98 -4.79 -16.60
CA GLY A 85 10.79 -5.36 -15.97
C GLY A 85 10.85 -6.88 -15.80
N VAL A 86 9.94 -7.39 -14.97
CA VAL A 86 9.82 -8.81 -14.67
C VAL A 86 9.30 -9.56 -15.89
N THR A 87 10.06 -10.58 -16.34
CA THR A 87 9.75 -11.44 -17.49
C THR A 87 9.05 -12.73 -17.07
N SER A 88 9.42 -13.30 -15.92
CA SER A 88 8.75 -14.48 -15.36
C SER A 88 8.94 -14.61 -13.85
N VAL A 89 8.06 -15.36 -13.20
CA VAL A 89 8.12 -15.65 -11.76
C VAL A 89 7.98 -17.16 -11.54
N ASP A 90 8.89 -17.71 -10.74
CA ASP A 90 8.92 -19.13 -10.40
C ASP A 90 8.86 -19.31 -8.87
N PHE A 91 7.83 -20.01 -8.40
CA PHE A 91 7.64 -20.33 -6.99
C PHE A 91 8.38 -21.61 -6.56
N ASN A 92 9.04 -22.29 -7.49
CA ASN A 92 9.92 -23.41 -7.19
C ASN A 92 11.32 -22.92 -6.78
N VAL A 93 11.53 -22.87 -5.47
CA VAL A 93 12.81 -22.46 -4.86
C VAL A 93 13.76 -23.62 -4.62
N GLY A 94 13.61 -24.73 -5.37
CA GLY A 94 14.51 -25.89 -5.39
C GLY A 94 14.27 -26.92 -4.28
N LYS A 95 13.85 -26.50 -3.08
CA LYS A 95 13.46 -27.42 -2.00
C LYS A 95 11.98 -27.79 -1.99
N SER A 96 11.13 -26.93 -2.54
CA SER A 96 9.67 -27.09 -2.58
C SER A 96 9.10 -26.05 -3.52
N ASP A 97 8.05 -26.43 -4.24
CA ASP A 97 7.21 -25.46 -4.93
C ASP A 97 6.25 -24.81 -3.92
N ARG A 98 6.31 -23.47 -3.83
CA ARG A 98 5.44 -22.72 -2.92
C ARG A 98 4.00 -22.61 -3.45
N SER A 99 3.79 -22.79 -4.76
CA SER A 99 2.48 -22.70 -5.40
C SER A 99 1.55 -23.87 -5.07
N GLU A 100 2.12 -25.02 -4.72
CA GLU A 100 1.39 -26.25 -4.36
C GLU A 100 0.91 -26.26 -2.90
N ILE A 101 1.37 -25.31 -2.08
CA ILE A 101 1.06 -25.27 -0.66
C ILE A 101 -0.38 -24.81 -0.46
N LYS A 102 -1.25 -25.76 -0.12
CA LYS A 102 -2.64 -25.49 0.24
C LYS A 102 -2.85 -25.56 1.74
N VAL A 103 -2.95 -24.40 2.37
CA VAL A 103 -3.24 -24.27 3.80
C VAL A 103 -4.73 -24.45 4.07
N THR A 104 -5.08 -25.28 5.05
CA THR A 104 -6.50 -25.58 5.37
C THR A 104 -6.81 -25.51 6.86
N GLY A 105 -8.04 -25.08 7.18
CA GLY A 105 -8.61 -25.08 8.53
C GLY A 105 -8.04 -24.03 9.50
N LYS A 106 -8.71 -23.86 10.65
CA LYS A 106 -8.36 -22.88 11.70
C LYS A 106 -6.93 -23.02 12.22
N ARG A 107 -6.37 -24.25 12.20
CA ARG A 107 -5.01 -24.55 12.65
C ARG A 107 -3.94 -24.39 11.55
N LYS A 108 -4.29 -23.82 10.39
CA LYS A 108 -3.37 -23.63 9.25
C LYS A 108 -2.63 -24.92 8.90
N LYS A 109 -3.38 -26.02 8.79
CA LYS A 109 -2.82 -27.35 8.52
C LYS A 109 -2.10 -27.31 7.16
N ASN A 110 -0.91 -27.91 7.10
CA ASN A 110 0.02 -27.90 5.95
C ASN A 110 0.70 -26.55 5.67
N ALA A 111 0.50 -25.52 6.50
CA ALA A 111 1.24 -24.28 6.33
C ALA A 111 2.73 -24.49 6.62
N GLN A 112 3.56 -24.01 5.71
CA GLN A 112 4.99 -24.10 5.86
C GLN A 112 5.50 -22.95 6.72
N LEU A 113 6.23 -23.27 7.78
CA LEU A 113 6.95 -22.27 8.55
C LEU A 113 8.21 -21.83 7.80
N LEU A 114 8.32 -20.54 7.55
CA LEU A 114 9.44 -19.90 6.88
C LEU A 114 10.19 -19.01 7.88
N GLU A 115 11.51 -19.01 7.73
CA GLU A 115 12.42 -18.09 8.42
C GLU A 115 12.65 -16.84 7.55
N PRO A 116 13.11 -15.70 8.13
CA PRO A 116 13.27 -14.44 7.40
C PRO A 116 14.12 -14.53 6.13
N ASN A 117 15.14 -15.38 6.11
CA ASN A 117 16.03 -15.57 4.96
C ASN A 117 15.52 -16.62 3.95
N SER A 118 14.36 -17.23 4.19
CA SER A 118 13.81 -18.27 3.33
C SER A 118 13.36 -17.69 1.98
N ALA A 119 13.72 -18.36 0.88
CA ALA A 119 13.29 -17.99 -0.46
C ALA A 119 11.79 -18.27 -0.65
N LEU A 120 11.09 -17.28 -1.20
CA LEU A 120 9.67 -17.34 -1.57
C LEU A 120 9.50 -17.67 -3.06
N CYS A 121 10.16 -16.92 -3.93
CA CYS A 121 10.14 -17.13 -5.37
C CYS A 121 11.41 -16.59 -6.02
N LYS A 122 11.64 -17.04 -7.25
CA LYS A 122 12.63 -16.49 -8.17
C LYS A 122 11.90 -15.58 -9.15
N VAL A 123 12.45 -14.40 -9.34
CA VAL A 123 11.94 -13.38 -10.24
C VAL A 123 13.00 -13.20 -11.32
N TYR A 124 12.60 -13.44 -12.56
CA TYR A 124 13.46 -13.27 -13.72
C TYR A 124 13.15 -11.90 -14.32
N ALA A 125 14.19 -11.10 -14.52
CA ALA A 125 14.08 -9.81 -15.19
C ALA A 125 15.29 -9.65 -16.10
N SER A 126 15.04 -9.34 -17.37
CA SER A 126 16.05 -9.44 -18.44
C SER A 126 16.80 -10.78 -18.36
N ASP A 127 18.11 -10.75 -18.06
CA ASP A 127 18.98 -11.94 -17.93
C ASP A 127 19.33 -12.28 -16.47
N ASN A 128 18.79 -11.54 -15.50
CA ASN A 128 19.12 -11.66 -14.09
C ASN A 128 18.03 -12.43 -13.31
N ILE A 129 18.47 -13.12 -12.26
CA ILE A 129 17.59 -13.87 -11.36
C ILE A 129 17.66 -13.26 -9.97
N TYR A 130 16.52 -12.79 -9.48
CA TYR A 130 16.36 -12.20 -8.15
C TYR A 130 15.58 -13.18 -7.26
N ILE A 131 16.02 -13.34 -6.02
CA ILE A 131 15.35 -14.20 -5.04
C ILE A 131 14.60 -13.31 -4.05
N ALA A 132 13.26 -13.37 -4.09
CA ALA A 132 12.42 -12.77 -3.07
C ALA A 132 12.48 -13.60 -1.78
N ARG A 133 12.62 -12.95 -0.64
CA ARG A 133 12.78 -13.60 0.67
C ARG A 133 11.58 -13.33 1.56
N CYS A 134 11.38 -14.19 2.56
CA CYS A 134 10.24 -14.06 3.46
C CYS A 134 10.33 -12.83 4.37
N CYS A 135 11.54 -12.39 4.70
CA CYS A 135 11.86 -11.19 5.48
C CYS A 135 11.37 -11.18 6.95
N ILE A 136 10.37 -11.99 7.28
CA ILE A 136 9.81 -12.19 8.60
C ILE A 136 9.63 -13.69 8.85
N LYS A 137 9.68 -14.11 10.11
CA LYS A 137 9.34 -15.47 10.49
C LYS A 137 7.82 -15.65 10.47
N GLY A 138 7.32 -16.65 9.76
CA GLY A 138 5.87 -16.86 9.67
C GLY A 138 5.46 -18.08 8.88
N SER A 139 4.16 -18.41 8.93
CA SER A 139 3.59 -19.50 8.14
C SER A 139 3.11 -18.97 6.79
N LEU A 140 3.61 -19.54 5.69
CA LEU A 140 3.13 -19.24 4.35
C LEU A 140 1.70 -19.76 4.19
N LEU A 141 0.79 -18.85 3.81
CA LEU A 141 -0.63 -19.16 3.62
C LEU A 141 -1.00 -19.35 2.16
N GLU A 142 -0.52 -18.45 1.32
CA GLU A 142 -0.87 -18.39 -0.10
C GLU A 142 0.25 -17.67 -0.87
N VAL A 143 0.37 -18.00 -2.15
CA VAL A 143 1.18 -17.26 -3.12
C VAL A 143 0.29 -16.81 -4.28
N ASN A 144 0.64 -15.70 -4.92
CA ASN A 144 -0.12 -15.21 -6.06
C ASN A 144 0.21 -16.02 -7.32
N ASN A 145 -0.50 -17.14 -7.52
CA ASN A 145 -0.33 -18.03 -8.68
C ASN A 145 -0.59 -17.34 -10.03
N ARG A 146 -1.26 -16.17 -10.04
CA ARG A 146 -1.43 -15.39 -11.27
C ARG A 146 -0.10 -14.89 -11.81
N LEU A 147 0.89 -14.65 -10.95
CA LEU A 147 2.23 -14.18 -11.37
C LEU A 147 2.97 -15.16 -12.26
N ILE A 148 2.62 -16.45 -12.23
CA ILE A 148 3.18 -17.47 -13.12
C ILE A 148 2.67 -17.26 -14.56
N LYS A 149 1.40 -16.87 -14.71
CA LYS A 149 0.76 -16.67 -16.02
C LYS A 149 0.93 -15.25 -16.54
N GLU A 150 0.91 -14.27 -15.63
CA GLU A 150 0.90 -12.83 -15.90
C GLU A 150 1.98 -12.14 -15.05
N PRO A 151 3.29 -12.33 -15.35
CA PRO A 151 4.38 -11.73 -14.58
C PRO A 151 4.39 -10.19 -14.66
N GLY A 152 3.83 -9.62 -15.73
CA GLY A 152 3.70 -8.17 -15.93
C GLY A 152 2.86 -7.46 -14.85
N LEU A 153 2.07 -8.21 -14.05
CA LEU A 153 1.37 -7.64 -12.90
C LEU A 153 2.33 -6.95 -11.94
N LEU A 154 3.53 -7.51 -11.71
CA LEU A 154 4.54 -6.91 -10.84
C LEU A 154 5.06 -5.57 -11.36
N ASN A 155 5.10 -5.38 -12.69
CA ASN A 155 5.55 -4.13 -13.30
C ASN A 155 4.51 -3.02 -13.17
N SER A 156 3.22 -3.39 -13.18
CA SER A 156 2.11 -2.44 -13.06
C SER A 156 1.73 -2.12 -11.61
N SER A 157 2.03 -3.02 -10.67
CA SER A 157 1.66 -2.89 -9.27
C SER A 157 2.74 -2.17 -8.48
N THR A 158 3.09 -0.96 -8.86
CA THR A 158 3.88 -0.09 -7.97
C THR A 158 2.97 0.30 -6.81
N PRO A 159 3.31 0.00 -5.54
CA PRO A 159 2.58 0.56 -4.42
C PRO A 159 2.59 2.08 -4.56
N ARG A 160 1.40 2.68 -4.58
CA ARG A 160 1.25 4.14 -4.57
C ARG A 160 2.04 4.64 -3.37
N GLN A 161 3.00 5.53 -3.61
CA GLN A 161 3.66 6.19 -2.50
C GLN A 161 2.58 6.86 -1.65
N PRO A 162 2.67 6.78 -0.31
CA PRO A 162 1.86 7.66 0.51
C PRO A 162 2.23 9.08 0.04
N THR A 163 1.28 9.77 -0.56
CA THR A 163 1.41 11.19 -0.90
C THR A 163 1.67 11.89 0.43
N GLY A 164 2.95 12.17 0.67
CA GLY A 164 3.43 12.97 1.78
C GLY A 164 3.10 14.41 1.48
N ASP A 165 1.81 14.73 1.49
CA ASP A 165 1.36 16.12 1.50
C ASP A 165 1.23 16.51 2.98
N ILE A 166 2.13 17.39 3.37
CA ILE A 166 2.26 18.06 4.68
C ILE A 166 1.05 18.96 4.92
#